data_AF-A0A7S2X2I2-F1
#
_entry.id   AF-A0A7S2X2I2-F1
#
_cell.length_a   1.000
_cell.length_b   1.000
_cell.length_c   1.000
_cell.angle_alpha   90.00
_cell.angle_beta   90.00
_cell.angle_gamma   90.00
#
_symmetry.space_group_name_H-M   'P 1'
#
loop_
_entity.id
_entity.type
_entity.pdbx_description
1 polymer ?
#
loop_
_entity_poly.entity_id
_entity_poly.type
_entity_poly.pdbx_seq_one_letter_code
_entity_poly.pdbx_strand_id
1 'polypeptide(L)'
;VLANLKVVWVSHIHADHHSGLPSLLRMRSKVAKDPLVIVGPRQLRRVLSTYSKIEYIPIEFIDCSQTTEGKALPALLSDRLEQLGIASLRSVEVNHSCYNAFGVVLEGKSGWKLSFSGDTRPHEAFIKAAAGSTIFIHE
;
A
#
# COMPACT_ATOMS: atom_id res chain seq x y z
N VAL A 1 -14.90 4.76 -10.14
CA VAL A 1 -13.91 4.30 -9.15
C VAL A 1 -12.76 3.52 -9.78
N LEU A 2 -12.96 2.28 -10.27
CA LEU A 2 -11.85 1.41 -10.73
C LEU A 2 -10.94 2.00 -11.83
N ALA A 3 -11.50 2.71 -12.81
CA ALA A 3 -10.72 3.35 -13.87
C ALA A 3 -9.73 4.42 -13.34
N ASN A 4 -10.05 5.04 -12.20
CA ASN A 4 -9.22 6.06 -11.55
C ASN A 4 -8.38 5.50 -10.40
N LEU A 5 -8.43 4.19 -10.13
CA LEU A 5 -7.61 3.57 -9.10
C LEU A 5 -6.15 3.50 -9.58
N LYS A 6 -5.23 4.11 -8.82
CA LYS A 6 -3.81 4.28 -9.19
C LYS A 6 -2.83 3.54 -8.29
N VAL A 7 -3.15 3.41 -7.00
CA VAL A 7 -2.32 2.72 -6.01
C VAL A 7 -3.23 1.86 -5.11
N VAL A 8 -2.77 0.66 -4.79
CA VAL A 8 -3.29 -0.16 -3.69
C VAL A 8 -2.13 -0.40 -2.73
N TRP A 9 -2.36 -0.13 -1.45
CA TRP A 9 -1.41 -0.44 -0.38
C TRP A 9 -1.98 -1.55 0.51
N VAL A 10 -1.16 -2.56 0.84
CA VAL A 10 -1.57 -3.72 1.65
C VAL A 10 -0.65 -3.82 2.87
N SER A 11 -1.24 -3.94 4.06
CA SER A 11 -0.53 -3.93 5.35
C SER A 11 0.32 -5.19 5.57
N HIS A 12 -0.27 -6.37 5.40
CA HIS A 12 0.37 -7.66 5.67
C HIS A 12 -0.33 -8.81 4.90
N ILE A 13 0.10 -10.06 5.14
CA ILE A 13 -0.25 -11.23 4.32
C ILE A 13 -1.47 -12.04 4.82
N HIS A 14 -2.15 -11.62 5.87
CA HIS A 14 -3.37 -12.35 6.26
C HIS A 14 -4.46 -12.18 5.20
N ALA A 15 -5.22 -13.24 4.96
CA ALA A 15 -6.10 -13.35 3.80
C ALA A 15 -7.23 -12.31 3.82
N ASP A 16 -7.71 -11.93 4.99
CA ASP A 16 -8.69 -10.87 5.21
C ASP A 16 -8.22 -9.49 4.74
N HIS A 17 -6.91 -9.26 4.55
CA HIS A 17 -6.35 -8.01 4.06
C HIS A 17 -6.08 -7.97 2.55
N HIS A 18 -6.02 -9.13 1.87
CA HIS A 18 -5.61 -9.17 0.46
C HIS A 18 -6.40 -10.15 -0.44
N SER A 19 -7.26 -11.01 0.10
CA SER A 19 -7.98 -12.04 -0.68
C SER A 19 -8.91 -11.46 -1.74
N GLY A 20 -9.42 -10.24 -1.56
CA GLY A 20 -10.22 -9.52 -2.55
C GLY A 20 -9.41 -8.89 -3.70
N LEU A 21 -8.09 -8.77 -3.56
CA LEU A 21 -7.23 -8.08 -4.52
C LEU A 21 -7.28 -8.70 -5.93
N PRO A 22 -7.22 -10.04 -6.12
CA PRO A 22 -7.32 -10.65 -7.45
C PRO A 22 -8.61 -10.27 -8.19
N SER A 23 -9.75 -10.28 -7.49
CA SER A 23 -11.04 -9.88 -8.06
C SER A 23 -11.05 -8.41 -8.44
N LEU A 24 -10.52 -7.53 -7.59
CA LEU A 24 -10.38 -6.10 -7.89
C LEU A 24 -9.52 -5.87 -9.13
N LEU A 25 -8.39 -6.56 -9.23
CA LEU A 25 -7.48 -6.47 -10.36
C LEU A 25 -8.12 -6.91 -11.67
N ARG A 26 -8.84 -8.04 -11.65
CA ARG A 26 -9.60 -8.55 -12.80
C ARG A 26 -10.73 -7.60 -13.22
N MET A 27 -11.41 -6.96 -12.27
CA MET A 27 -12.43 -5.96 -12.60
C MET A 27 -11.81 -4.69 -13.18
N ARG A 28 -10.68 -4.24 -12.64
CA ARG A 28 -9.96 -3.05 -13.13
C ARG A 28 -9.42 -3.26 -14.55
N SER A 29 -8.89 -4.44 -14.89
CA SER A 29 -8.33 -4.73 -16.23
C SER A 29 -9.34 -4.59 -17.38
N LYS A 30 -10.64 -4.69 -17.07
CA LYS A 30 -11.74 -4.45 -18.01
C LYS A 30 -11.95 -2.97 -18.34
N VAL A 31 -11.58 -2.06 -17.45
CA VAL A 31 -11.87 -0.62 -17.56
C VAL A 31 -10.62 0.26 -17.62
N ALA A 32 -9.44 -0.28 -17.33
CA ALA A 32 -8.17 0.42 -17.37
C ALA A 32 -7.06 -0.49 -17.90
N LYS A 33 -6.17 0.08 -18.72
CA LYS A 33 -5.04 -0.64 -19.33
C LYS A 33 -3.69 -0.23 -18.76
N ASP A 34 -3.62 0.91 -18.05
CA ASP A 34 -2.41 1.33 -17.37
C ASP A 34 -2.10 0.42 -16.17
N PRO A 35 -0.82 0.15 -15.86
CA PRO A 35 -0.46 -0.64 -14.70
C PRO A 35 -0.93 -0.02 -13.39
N LEU A 36 -1.53 -0.84 -12.53
CA LEU A 36 -1.84 -0.47 -11.15
C LEU A 36 -0.61 -0.68 -10.27
N VAL A 37 -0.23 0.33 -9.49
CA VAL A 37 0.85 0.18 -8.51
C VAL A 37 0.31 -0.52 -7.27
N ILE A 38 0.95 -1.60 -6.87
CA ILE A 38 0.65 -2.32 -5.63
C ILE A 38 1.85 -2.20 -4.71
N VAL A 39 1.66 -1.51 -3.58
CA VAL A 39 2.63 -1.47 -2.50
C VAL A 39 2.21 -2.49 -1.45
N GLY A 40 3.08 -3.43 -1.09
CA GLY A 40 2.69 -4.47 -0.13
C GLY A 40 3.85 -5.26 0.44
N PRO A 41 3.58 -6.17 1.39
CA PRO A 41 4.60 -7.00 2.01
C PRO A 41 5.19 -7.96 0.98
N ARG A 42 6.47 -8.31 1.12
CA ARG A 42 7.22 -9.15 0.17
C ARG A 42 6.49 -10.43 -0.25
N GLN A 43 5.77 -11.04 0.70
CA GLN A 43 5.01 -12.26 0.54
C GLN A 43 3.89 -12.10 -0.50
N LEU A 44 3.26 -10.93 -0.58
CA LEU A 44 2.17 -10.64 -1.51
C LEU A 44 2.63 -10.75 -2.97
N ARG A 45 3.92 -10.45 -3.27
CA ARG A 45 4.48 -10.63 -4.61
C ARG A 45 4.31 -12.06 -5.13
N ARG A 46 4.43 -13.07 -4.26
CA ARG A 46 4.26 -14.49 -4.62
C ARG A 46 2.81 -14.85 -4.93
N VAL A 47 1.88 -14.26 -4.18
CA VAL A 47 0.44 -14.41 -4.42
C VAL A 47 0.11 -13.83 -5.78
N LEU A 48 0.50 -12.57 -6.03
CA LEU A 48 0.24 -11.86 -7.28
C LEU A 48 0.89 -12.54 -8.49
N SER A 49 2.14 -12.99 -8.38
CA SER A 49 2.81 -13.70 -9.48
C SER A 49 2.16 -15.02 -9.84
N THR A 50 1.47 -15.66 -8.89
CA THR A 50 0.69 -16.87 -9.15
C THR A 50 -0.57 -16.53 -9.96
N TYR A 51 -1.28 -15.46 -9.61
CA TYR A 51 -2.45 -15.00 -10.36
C TYR A 51 -2.08 -14.52 -11.77
N SER A 52 -0.96 -13.83 -11.94
CA SER A 52 -0.47 -13.36 -13.24
C SER A 52 -0.15 -14.50 -14.24
N LYS A 53 0.00 -15.75 -13.77
CA LYS A 53 0.15 -16.92 -14.65
C LYS A 53 -1.16 -17.39 -15.27
N ILE A 54 -2.29 -17.06 -14.63
CA ILE A 54 -3.63 -17.47 -15.06
C ILE A 54 -4.23 -16.41 -15.99
N GLU A 55 -4.06 -15.13 -15.64
CA GLU A 55 -4.58 -14.00 -16.39
C GLU A 55 -3.54 -12.88 -16.42
N TYR A 56 -3.32 -12.26 -17.58
CA TYR A 56 -2.45 -11.09 -17.67
C TYR A 56 -3.13 -9.90 -17.01
N ILE A 57 -2.53 -9.39 -15.93
CA ILE A 57 -3.00 -8.21 -15.21
C ILE A 57 -1.84 -7.22 -15.13
N PRO A 58 -1.97 -6.00 -15.69
CA PRO A 58 -0.91 -5.00 -15.65
C PRO A 58 -0.78 -4.45 -14.23
N ILE A 59 0.23 -4.93 -13.50
CA ILE A 59 0.55 -4.50 -12.14
C ILE A 59 2.03 -4.16 -12.02
N GLU A 60 2.33 -3.22 -11.15
CA GLU A 60 3.70 -2.87 -10.76
C GLU A 60 3.82 -3.02 -9.25
N PHE A 61 4.59 -4.03 -8.82
CA PHE A 61 4.71 -4.35 -7.40
C PHE A 61 5.91 -3.65 -6.76
N ILE A 62 5.66 -2.95 -5.67
CA ILE A 62 6.66 -2.31 -4.81
C ILE A 62 6.57 -2.95 -3.43
N ASP A 63 7.72 -3.37 -2.92
CA ASP A 63 7.80 -3.92 -1.56
C ASP A 63 7.69 -2.78 -0.54
N CYS A 64 6.90 -2.95 0.53
CA CYS A 64 6.77 -1.95 1.59
C CYS A 64 8.13 -1.50 2.16
N SER A 65 9.13 -2.38 2.21
CA SER A 65 10.51 -2.06 2.63
C SER A 65 11.22 -1.01 1.75
N GLN A 66 10.73 -0.76 0.54
CA GLN A 66 11.22 0.30 -0.36
C GLN A 66 10.54 1.65 -0.11
N THR A 67 9.52 1.68 0.76
CA THR A 67 8.75 2.87 1.12
C THR A 67 8.89 3.22 2.60
N THR A 68 9.88 2.62 3.28
CA THR A 68 10.22 2.97 4.66
C THR A 68 11.03 4.26 4.73
N GLU A 69 11.17 4.79 5.94
CA GLU A 69 11.90 6.03 6.19
C GLU A 69 13.33 6.01 5.62
N GLY A 70 13.75 7.14 5.04
CA GLY A 70 15.09 7.30 4.46
C GLY A 70 15.29 6.66 3.08
N LYS A 71 14.24 6.07 2.47
CA LYS A 71 14.30 5.54 1.10
C LYS A 71 13.68 6.52 0.11
N ALA A 72 14.34 6.71 -1.03
CA ALA A 72 13.73 7.39 -2.17
C ALA A 72 12.64 6.48 -2.76
N LEU A 73 11.44 7.02 -2.94
CA LEU A 73 10.33 6.27 -3.53
C LEU A 73 10.64 5.94 -5.00
N PRO A 74 10.27 4.73 -5.47
CA PRO A 74 10.39 4.40 -6.89
C PRO A 74 9.65 5.42 -7.76
N ALA A 75 10.25 5.83 -8.88
CA ALA A 75 9.74 6.90 -9.73
C ALA A 75 8.27 6.73 -10.11
N LEU A 76 7.86 5.50 -10.48
CA LEU A 76 6.47 5.21 -10.82
C LEU A 76 5.50 5.46 -9.65
N LEU A 77 5.89 5.14 -8.41
CA LEU A 77 5.06 5.43 -7.25
C LEU A 77 4.98 6.95 -7.02
N SER A 78 6.11 7.64 -7.09
CA SER A 78 6.17 9.11 -6.98
C SER A 78 5.23 9.78 -7.99
N ASP A 79 5.25 9.34 -9.26
CA ASP A 79 4.37 9.86 -10.30
C ASP A 79 2.88 9.61 -10.00
N ARG A 80 2.54 8.43 -9.44
CA ARG A 80 1.15 8.12 -9.06
C ARG A 80 0.71 8.92 -7.84
N LEU A 81 1.56 9.12 -6.85
CA LEU A 81 1.26 9.94 -5.67
C LEU A 81 1.06 11.41 -6.07
N GLU A 82 1.88 11.93 -6.99
CA GLU A 82 1.75 13.26 -7.57
C GLU A 82 0.37 13.46 -8.22
N GLN A 83 -0.06 12.52 -9.06
CA GLN A 83 -1.40 12.53 -9.69
C GLN A 83 -2.54 12.48 -8.68
N LEU A 84 -2.31 11.90 -7.50
CA LEU A 84 -3.30 11.78 -6.42
C LEU A 84 -3.26 12.98 -5.46
N GLY A 85 -2.35 13.94 -5.64
CA GLY A 85 -2.16 15.04 -4.69
C GLY A 85 -1.58 14.60 -3.34
N ILE A 86 -0.87 13.47 -3.32
CA ILE A 86 -0.17 12.94 -2.14
C ILE A 86 1.28 13.42 -2.19
N ALA A 87 1.71 14.12 -1.14
CA ALA A 87 3.07 14.64 -0.99
C ALA A 87 4.05 13.55 -0.56
N SER A 88 3.64 12.64 0.33
CA SER A 88 4.50 11.56 0.80
C SER A 88 3.70 10.30 1.17
N LEU A 89 4.35 9.15 1.03
CA LEU A 89 3.89 7.85 1.52
C LEU A 89 5.06 7.20 2.25
N ARG A 90 4.83 6.81 3.51
CA ARG A 90 5.80 6.07 4.32
C ARG A 90 5.17 4.84 4.92
N SER A 91 5.71 3.67 4.62
CA SER A 91 5.41 2.43 5.33
C SER A 91 6.26 2.35 6.60
N VAL A 92 5.69 1.85 7.68
CA VAL A 92 6.34 1.72 8.99
C VAL A 92 6.11 0.30 9.48
N GLU A 93 7.17 -0.40 9.88
CA GLU A 93 7.03 -1.74 10.46
C GLU A 93 6.24 -1.70 11.77
N VAL A 94 5.40 -2.71 11.97
CA VAL A 94 4.50 -2.80 13.13
C VAL A 94 4.59 -4.16 13.81
N ASN A 95 4.12 -4.25 15.05
CA ASN A 95 4.24 -5.44 15.89
C ASN A 95 3.02 -6.34 15.69
N HIS A 96 3.10 -7.22 14.71
CA HIS A 96 2.08 -8.23 14.42
C HIS A 96 2.67 -9.65 14.41
N SER A 97 1.81 -10.66 14.51
CA SER A 97 2.23 -12.06 14.56
C SER A 97 2.93 -12.57 13.29
N CYS A 98 2.73 -11.91 12.15
CA CYS A 98 3.37 -12.27 10.89
C CYS A 98 4.57 -11.36 10.57
N TYR A 99 5.59 -11.92 9.90
CA TYR A 99 6.70 -11.13 9.37
C TYR A 99 6.23 -10.14 8.30
N ASN A 100 6.91 -8.99 8.23
CA ASN A 100 6.64 -7.93 7.25
C ASN A 100 5.20 -7.42 7.32
N ALA A 101 4.75 -7.08 8.53
CA ALA A 101 3.55 -6.28 8.73
C ALA A 101 3.92 -4.79 8.81
N PHE A 102 3.10 -3.96 8.20
CA PHE A 102 3.31 -2.53 8.15
C PHE A 102 2.03 -1.76 8.45
N GLY A 103 2.20 -0.54 8.97
CA GLY A 103 1.27 0.57 8.86
C GLY A 103 1.74 1.56 7.80
N VAL A 104 0.88 2.50 7.41
CA VAL A 104 1.20 3.56 6.45
C VAL A 104 0.87 4.93 7.01
N VAL A 105 1.72 5.90 6.68
CA VAL A 105 1.50 7.33 6.89
C VAL A 105 1.51 8.01 5.52
N LEU A 106 0.43 8.73 5.23
CA LEU A 106 0.26 9.53 4.02
C LEU A 106 0.15 11.00 4.40
N GLU A 107 0.82 11.87 3.65
CA GLU A 107 0.65 13.31 3.76
C GLU A 107 0.15 13.86 2.43
N GLY A 108 -0.96 14.60 2.47
CA GLY A 108 -1.54 15.25 1.30
C GLY A 108 -0.89 16.60 1.03
N LYS A 109 -0.85 17.01 -0.24
CA LYS A 109 -0.32 18.33 -0.64
C LYS A 109 -1.09 19.50 -0.05
N SER A 110 -2.34 19.29 0.36
CA SER A 110 -3.16 20.29 1.04
C SER A 110 -2.97 20.31 2.56
N GLY A 111 -1.95 19.61 3.09
CA GLY A 111 -1.55 19.68 4.50
C GLY A 111 -2.25 18.72 5.46
N TRP A 112 -3.03 17.75 4.97
CA TRP A 112 -3.59 16.69 5.83
C TRP A 112 -2.62 15.53 5.99
N LYS A 113 -2.77 14.79 7.09
CA LYS A 113 -2.03 13.57 7.38
C LYS A 113 -3.00 12.43 7.72
N LEU A 114 -2.87 11.31 7.03
CA LEU A 114 -3.63 10.08 7.31
C LEU A 114 -2.66 8.99 7.74
N SER A 115 -2.97 8.32 8.84
CA SER A 115 -2.22 7.13 9.26
C SER A 115 -3.16 5.94 9.41
N PHE A 116 -2.76 4.79 8.88
CA PHE A 116 -3.48 3.53 8.98
C PHE A 116 -2.54 2.45 9.51
N SER A 117 -2.87 1.83 10.64
CA SER A 117 -1.97 0.87 11.30
C SER A 117 -1.90 -0.49 10.63
N GLY A 118 -2.96 -0.91 9.93
CA GLY A 118 -3.21 -2.34 9.77
C GLY A 118 -3.35 -3.03 11.13
N ASP A 119 -3.10 -4.33 11.16
CA ASP A 119 -3.12 -5.09 12.41
C ASP A 119 -1.79 -4.94 13.15
N THR A 120 -1.83 -4.52 14.42
CA THR A 120 -0.65 -4.37 15.26
C THR A 120 -0.98 -4.23 16.74
N ARG A 121 -0.19 -4.92 17.56
CA ARG A 121 -0.03 -4.53 18.98
C ARG A 121 0.50 -3.09 19.08
N PRO A 122 0.35 -2.42 20.24
CA PRO A 122 0.96 -1.11 20.45
C PRO A 122 2.44 -1.10 20.06
N HIS A 123 2.82 -0.20 19.16
CA HIS A 123 4.16 -0.12 18.59
C HIS A 123 4.65 1.33 18.55
N GLU A 124 5.67 1.65 19.36
CA GLU A 124 6.13 3.03 19.54
C GLU A 124 6.54 3.72 18.24
N ALA A 125 7.20 3.00 17.33
CA ALA A 125 7.64 3.58 16.08
C ALA A 125 6.44 4.07 15.24
N PHE A 126 5.34 3.31 15.25
CA PHE A 126 4.13 3.72 14.55
C PHE A 126 3.41 4.87 15.25
N ILE A 127 3.34 4.85 16.59
CA ILE A 127 2.78 5.95 17.39
C ILE A 127 3.51 7.27 17.07
N LYS A 128 4.86 7.24 17.06
CA LYS A 128 5.68 8.40 16.70
C LYS A 128 5.44 8.83 15.25
N ALA A 129 5.37 7.88 14.33
CA ALA A 129 5.12 8.16 12.92
C ALA A 129 3.73 8.77 12.66
N ALA A 130 2.71 8.31 13.38
CA ALA A 130 1.32 8.73 13.24
C ALA A 130 0.95 9.97 14.05
N ALA A 131 1.85 10.47 14.91
CA ALA A 131 1.60 11.67 15.72
C ALA A 131 1.16 12.86 14.85
N GLY A 132 0.11 13.57 15.28
CA GLY A 132 -0.46 14.70 14.54
C GLY A 132 -1.24 14.32 13.28
N SER A 133 -1.67 13.06 13.12
CA SER A 133 -2.55 12.68 12.02
C SER A 133 -3.88 13.42 12.09
N THR A 134 -4.32 13.95 10.95
CA THR A 134 -5.68 14.47 10.76
C THR A 134 -6.70 13.34 10.85
N ILE A 135 -6.39 12.18 10.27
CA ILE A 135 -7.19 10.96 10.33
C ILE A 135 -6.30 9.81 10.78
N PHE A 136 -6.73 9.11 11.82
CA PHE A 136 -6.07 7.90 12.31
C PHE A 136 -7.05 6.73 12.24
N ILE A 137 -6.66 5.69 11.48
CA ILE A 137 -7.43 4.45 11.34
C ILE A 137 -6.63 3.34 12.03
N HIS A 138 -7.23 2.75 13.04
CA HIS A 138 -6.64 1.69 13.86
C HIS A 138 -7.58 0.49 13.92
N GLU A 139 -7.03 -0.71 14.14
CA GLU A 139 -7.80 -1.94 14.38
C GLU A 139 -8.60 -1.89 15.69
#